data_AF-A0A9D2JMV3-F1
#
_entry.id   AF-A0A9D2JMV3-F1
#
_cell.length_a   1.000
_cell.length_b   1.000
_cell.length_c   1.000
_cell.angle_alpha   90.00
_cell.angle_beta   90.00
_cell.angle_gamma   90.00
#
_symmetry.space_group_name_H-M   'P 1'
#
loop_
_entity.id
_entity.type
_entity.pdbx_description
1 polymer ?
#
loop_
_entity_poly.entity_id
_entity_poly.type
_entity_poly.pdbx_seq_one_letter_code
_entity_poly.pdbx_strand_id
1 'polypeptide(L)'
;MGKIRHINHYSFASKYCSFHNPEAYPIFDSYVEKVLLYYQKKDGFYSFSKEDLKDYGKFKHAIYAFRDYYGLNHYTVKQLDQFLWQFGKDYF
;
A
#
# COMPACT_ATOMS: atom_id res chain seq x y z
N MET A 1 23.86 8.78 27.03
CA MET A 1 23.98 8.19 25.68
C MET A 1 22.60 8.17 25.04
N GLY A 2 22.38 8.93 23.96
CA GLY A 2 21.10 8.96 23.26
C GLY A 2 20.86 7.66 22.49
N LYS A 3 19.65 7.10 22.55
CA LYS A 3 19.28 5.92 21.75
C LYS A 3 19.40 6.26 20.25
N ILE A 4 20.21 5.49 19.52
CA ILE A 4 20.24 5.55 18.06
C ILE A 4 18.90 4.99 17.55
N ARG A 5 18.11 5.83 16.90
CA ARG A 5 16.84 5.42 16.30
C ARG A 5 17.11 4.86 14.90
N HIS A 6 16.89 3.57 14.72
CA HIS A 6 16.91 2.98 13.38
C HIS A 6 15.63 3.39 12.65
N ILE A 7 15.74 4.25 11.64
CA ILE A 7 14.59 4.72 10.85
C ILE A 7 14.42 3.75 9.68
N ASN A 8 13.21 3.19 9.54
CA ASN A 8 12.86 2.45 8.34
C ASN A 8 12.48 3.45 7.23
N HIS A 9 13.25 3.49 6.15
CA HIS A 9 13.04 4.39 5.02
C HIS A 9 12.08 3.85 3.95
N TYR A 10 11.42 2.71 4.19
CA TYR A 10 10.59 2.05 3.19
C TYR A 10 9.43 2.93 2.67
N SER A 11 8.67 3.57 3.57
CA SER A 11 7.61 4.50 3.15
C SER A 11 8.17 5.68 2.36
N PHE A 12 9.30 6.24 2.80
CA PHE A 12 9.98 7.32 2.08
C PHE A 12 10.41 6.90 0.67
N ALA A 13 11.03 5.72 0.53
CA ALA A 13 11.47 5.19 -0.76
C ALA A 13 10.30 5.00 -1.73
N SER A 14 9.18 4.42 -1.25
CA SER A 14 7.98 4.25 -2.09
C SER A 14 7.40 5.59 -2.57
N LYS A 15 7.37 6.62 -1.70
CA LYS A 15 6.95 7.98 -2.06
C LYS A 15 7.88 8.61 -3.09
N TYR A 16 9.19 8.48 -2.88
CA TYR A 16 10.18 8.96 -3.83
C TYR A 16 9.97 8.36 -5.21
N CYS A 17 9.79 7.03 -5.31
CA CYS A 17 9.51 6.36 -6.58
C CYS A 17 8.18 6.81 -7.20
N SER A 18 7.11 6.93 -6.41
CA SER A 18 5.80 7.40 -6.87
C SER A 18 5.86 8.83 -7.41
N PHE A 19 6.65 9.72 -6.81
CA PHE A 19 6.84 11.07 -7.35
C PHE A 19 7.55 11.09 -8.71
N HIS A 20 8.37 10.09 -9.02
CA HIS A 20 9.00 9.97 -10.35
C HIS A 20 8.09 9.28 -11.37
N ASN A 21 7.30 8.29 -10.95
CA ASN A 21 6.35 7.61 -11.81
C ASN A 21 5.12 7.14 -11.01
N PRO A 22 4.09 8.00 -10.87
CA PRO A 22 2.95 7.74 -9.99
C PRO A 22 2.02 6.64 -10.53
N GLU A 23 2.14 6.30 -11.81
CA GLU A 23 1.34 5.27 -12.45
C GLU A 23 1.92 3.87 -12.24
N ALA A 24 3.22 3.76 -11.98
CA ALA A 24 3.91 2.48 -11.82
C ALA A 24 4.19 2.08 -10.37
N TYR A 25 4.29 3.06 -9.46
CA TYR A 25 4.80 2.86 -8.11
C TYR A 25 3.78 3.25 -7.05
N PRO A 26 3.05 2.26 -6.47
CA PRO A 26 2.19 2.52 -5.31
C PRO A 26 3.01 2.94 -4.09
N ILE A 27 2.38 3.75 -3.24
CA ILE A 27 2.95 4.29 -2.01
C ILE A 27 2.62 3.38 -0.83
N PHE A 28 3.66 2.96 -0.11
CA PHE A 28 3.49 2.23 1.14
C PHE A 28 3.44 3.19 2.34
N ASP A 29 2.40 3.05 3.16
CA ASP A 29 2.36 3.58 4.53
C ASP A 29 1.47 2.73 5.46
N SER A 30 1.39 3.13 6.73
CA SER A 30 0.65 2.39 7.75
C SER A 30 -0.86 2.35 7.52
N TYR A 31 -1.45 3.37 6.90
CA TYR A 31 -2.87 3.37 6.56
C TYR A 31 -3.15 2.42 5.41
N VAL A 32 -2.37 2.48 4.34
CA VAL A 32 -2.48 1.54 3.21
C VAL A 32 -2.34 0.09 3.68
N GLU A 33 -1.37 -0.20 4.56
CA GLU A 33 -1.20 -1.53 5.17
C GLU A 33 -2.48 -1.99 5.91
N LYS A 34 -3.06 -1.14 6.76
CA LYS A 34 -4.27 -1.48 7.52
C LYS A 34 -5.46 -1.74 6.61
N VAL A 35 -5.64 -0.94 5.56
CA VAL A 35 -6.76 -1.07 4.62
C VAL A 35 -6.64 -2.36 3.80
N LEU A 36 -5.46 -2.70 3.29
CA LEU A 36 -5.23 -3.96 2.58
C LEU A 36 -5.51 -5.17 3.48
N LEU A 37 -5.02 -5.17 4.73
CA LEU A 37 -5.30 -6.25 5.69
C LEU A 37 -6.79 -6.36 6.03
N TYR A 38 -7.49 -5.23 6.15
CA TYR A 38 -8.93 -5.21 6.40
C TYR A 38 -9.72 -5.86 5.25
N TYR A 39 -9.51 -5.40 4.02
CA TYR A 39 -10.22 -5.94 2.86
C TYR A 39 -9.81 -7.37 2.55
N GLN A 40 -8.57 -7.76 2.83
CA GLN A 40 -8.14 -9.15 2.73
C GLN A 40 -8.95 -10.03 3.67
N LYS A 41 -9.06 -9.63 4.95
CA LYS A 41 -9.79 -10.42 5.94
C LYS A 41 -11.29 -10.46 5.64
N LYS A 42 -11.84 -9.37 5.13
CA LYS A 42 -13.27 -9.22 4.86
C LYS A 42 -13.72 -9.99 3.62
N ASP A 43 -12.99 -9.80 2.52
CA ASP A 43 -13.45 -10.21 1.18
C ASP A 43 -12.54 -11.26 0.54
N GLY A 44 -11.36 -11.52 1.11
CA GLY A 44 -10.44 -12.57 0.63
C GLY A 44 -9.83 -12.27 -0.74
N PHE A 45 -9.67 -10.99 -1.11
CA PHE A 45 -9.30 -10.60 -2.48
C PHE A 45 -7.92 -11.14 -2.95
N TYR A 46 -6.99 -11.34 -2.02
CA TYR A 46 -5.67 -11.88 -2.30
C TYR A 46 -5.03 -12.45 -1.02
N SER A 47 -4.32 -13.57 -1.13
CA SER A 47 -3.64 -14.21 0.02
C SER A 47 -2.23 -13.66 0.19
N PHE A 48 -1.97 -13.03 1.33
CA PHE A 48 -0.68 -12.46 1.73
C PHE A 48 -0.61 -12.30 3.27
N SER A 49 0.60 -12.26 3.83
CA SER A 49 0.80 -11.89 5.23
C SER A 49 1.05 -10.39 5.40
N LYS A 50 1.01 -9.90 6.64
CA LYS A 50 1.44 -8.52 6.94
C LYS A 50 2.92 -8.30 6.58
N GLU A 51 3.74 -9.33 6.78
CA GLU A 51 5.17 -9.32 6.49
C GLU A 51 5.43 -9.24 4.98
N ASP A 52 4.57 -9.85 4.16
CA ASP A 52 4.66 -9.77 2.70
C ASP A 52 4.55 -8.31 2.21
N LEU A 53 3.81 -7.45 2.90
CA LEU A 53 3.70 -6.03 2.53
C LEU A 53 4.98 -5.22 2.77
N LYS A 54 5.99 -5.80 3.45
CA LYS A 54 7.33 -5.20 3.58
C LYS A 54 8.24 -5.49 2.39
N ASP A 55 7.88 -6.45 1.55
CA ASP A 55 8.49 -6.66 0.24
C ASP A 55 7.74 -5.81 -0.80
N TYR A 56 8.47 -4.95 -1.51
CA TYR A 56 7.84 -4.01 -2.43
C TYR A 56 7.15 -4.71 -3.61
N GLY A 57 7.72 -5.81 -4.12
CA GLY A 57 7.14 -6.56 -5.22
C GLY A 57 5.81 -7.20 -4.81
N LYS A 58 5.78 -7.82 -3.63
CA LYS A 58 4.55 -8.40 -3.06
C LYS A 58 3.50 -7.34 -2.71
N PHE A 59 3.91 -6.23 -2.09
CA PHE A 59 3.03 -5.09 -1.84
C PHE A 59 2.41 -4.55 -3.14
N LYS A 60 3.24 -4.31 -4.15
CA LYS A 60 2.78 -3.86 -5.46
C LYS A 60 1.77 -4.84 -6.05
N HIS A 61 2.05 -6.15 -5.98
CA HIS A 61 1.12 -7.17 -6.44
C HIS A 61 -0.20 -7.16 -5.67
N ALA A 62 -0.18 -6.95 -4.34
CA ALA A 62 -1.40 -6.81 -3.54
C ALA A 62 -2.26 -5.61 -3.96
N ILE A 63 -1.64 -4.48 -4.34
CA ILE A 63 -2.37 -3.31 -4.89
C ILE A 63 -3.05 -3.64 -6.23
N TYR A 64 -2.36 -4.34 -7.13
CA TYR A 64 -2.97 -4.75 -8.41
C TYR A 64 -4.07 -5.80 -8.20
N ALA A 65 -3.84 -6.79 -7.33
CA ALA A 65 -4.87 -7.78 -7.00
C ALA A 65 -6.11 -7.12 -6.37
N PHE A 66 -5.92 -6.12 -5.51
CA PHE A 66 -7.01 -5.29 -4.99
C PHE A 66 -7.76 -4.60 -6.13
N ARG A 67 -7.03 -3.93 -7.04
CA ARG A 67 -7.63 -3.24 -8.19
C ARG A 67 -8.47 -4.19 -9.05
N ASP A 68 -7.91 -5.35 -9.38
CA ASP A 68 -8.52 -6.33 -10.27
C ASP A 68 -9.77 -6.94 -9.64
N TYR A 69 -9.68 -7.33 -8.36
CA TYR A 69 -10.78 -7.95 -7.63
C TYR A 69 -12.02 -7.04 -7.54
N TYR A 70 -11.82 -5.74 -7.33
CA TYR A 70 -12.93 -4.77 -7.25
C TYR A 70 -13.32 -4.14 -8.60
N GLY A 71 -12.75 -4.62 -9.71
CA GLY A 71 -13.06 -4.10 -11.04
C GLY A 71 -12.64 -2.63 -11.25
N LEU A 72 -11.58 -2.18 -10.57
CA LEU A 72 -11.10 -0.79 -10.54
C LEU A 72 -10.05 -0.50 -11.63
N ASN A 73 -10.03 -1.28 -12.71
CA ASN A 73 -8.98 -1.24 -13.73
C ASN A 73 -8.90 0.07 -14.52
N HIS A 74 -9.97 0.87 -14.52
CA HIS A 74 -9.99 2.20 -15.12
C HIS A 74 -9.38 3.28 -14.21
N TYR A 75 -9.10 2.98 -12.95
CA TYR A 75 -8.42 3.88 -12.03
C TYR A 75 -6.91 3.67 -12.07
N THR A 76 -6.19 4.77 -11.97
CA THR A 76 -4.73 4.76 -11.90
C THR A 76 -4.24 4.26 -10.53
N VAL A 77 -2.98 3.82 -10.47
CA VAL A 77 -2.33 3.46 -9.19
C VAL A 77 -2.36 4.65 -8.23
N LYS A 78 -2.15 5.87 -8.73
CA LYS A 78 -2.22 7.09 -7.94
C LYS A 78 -3.62 7.31 -7.33
N GLN A 79 -4.69 7.08 -8.09
CA GLN A 79 -6.06 7.21 -7.59
C GLN A 79 -6.37 6.14 -6.53
N LEU A 80 -5.86 4.92 -6.70
CA LEU A 80 -5.97 3.87 -5.69
C LEU A 80 -5.22 4.23 -4.42
N ASP A 81 -3.98 4.71 -4.52
CA ASP A 81 -3.21 5.16 -3.36
C ASP A 81 -3.95 6.26 -2.58
N GLN A 82 -4.51 7.25 -3.29
CA GLN A 82 -5.31 8.31 -2.68
C GLN A 82 -6.52 7.75 -1.95
N PHE A 83 -7.26 6.82 -2.56
CA PHE A 83 -8.40 6.15 -1.93
C PHE A 83 -7.98 5.38 -0.68
N LEU A 84 -6.97 4.51 -0.78
CA LEU A 84 -6.52 3.66 0.32
C LEU A 84 -6.01 4.51 1.49
N TRP A 85 -5.29 5.59 1.21
CA TRP A 85 -4.82 6.51 2.24
C TRP A 85 -5.96 7.28 2.90
N GLN A 86 -6.88 7.86 2.11
CA GLN A 86 -8.00 8.65 2.66
C GLN A 86 -8.95 7.76 3.49
N PHE A 87 -9.33 6.60 2.97
CA PHE A 87 -10.12 5.62 3.71
C PHE A 87 -9.38 5.17 4.98
N GLY A 88 -8.08 4.88 4.86
CA GLY A 88 -7.28 4.46 5.99
C GLY A 88 -7.21 5.54 7.08
N LYS A 89 -7.07 6.80 6.70
CA LYS A 89 -7.04 7.94 7.62
C LYS A 89 -8.37 8.17 8.34
N ASP A 90 -9.50 7.94 7.66
CA ASP A 90 -10.83 8.21 8.20
C ASP A 90 -11.32 7.07 9.13
N TYR A 91 -10.84 5.85 8.94
CA TYR A 91 -11.34 4.66 9.64
C TYR A 91 -10.30 3.94 10.53
N PHE A 92 -9.02 4.32 10.52
CA PHE A 92 -7.94 3.66 11.28
C PHE A 92 -6.91 4.61 11.90
#